data_AF-A0A954FAA6-F1
#
_entry.id   AF-A0A954FAA6-F1
#
_cell.length_a   1.000
_cell.length_b   1.000
_cell.length_c   1.000
_cell.angle_alpha   90.00
_cell.angle_beta   90.00
_cell.angle_gamma   90.00
#
_symmetry.space_group_name_H-M   'P 1'
#
loop_
_entity.id
_entity.type
_entity.pdbx_description
1 polymer ?
#
loop_
_entity_poly.entity_id
_entity_poly.type
_entity_poly.pdbx_seq_one_letter_code
_entity_poly.pdbx_strand_id
1 'polypeptide(L)'
;MDAPEVILTANNSIRDRFQNFFFAKEVPYGLAIVRMLLPLILLGTVCTRWSYSRELFSADGAPAPLADIFQYYNYLPVLPGTVVVGLFAALGFFLFCSSIGWMTRFSLIASMVLYTYFCFMDCISMATKYSVIATHALFLLSLSHCGAIWSVDSWLKARKQKQSWPQYSKYELPRFEIWPQRLMQILICLVYFGAAITKMHTPGYLEGDQINYWAMSRYNNPHPVGEFMTLYPILLSVMSYIALIWEIVFVFVVWNKWGRMIAIGMGAAFHIGTSFSLGLYIFPMVSISIYFCFLNTSDVQWISARFRRVYRKGGWIYQFATEFRQLVERLRPQSLSAWKSPAAWSTGIVAVLFLSIYVEHQQDRYGLRRADGKMTLHEVDPELVAEMMGPEQVMRVKDKFLSVDIGTQMAGGWIIDRKQEFKAGEMILVQCALNPPHEDLWIDCHFCEESGRIVQRTGQIAPRENMRATFQVYPPEILEPGNYYVSIKSKGKEVMRRTITLLPKLSPIAN
;
A
#
# COMPACT_ATOMS: atom_id res chain seq x y z
N MET A 1 1.18 -41.95 33.44
CA MET A 1 2.57 -42.46 33.40
C MET A 1 3.28 -41.66 32.34
N ASP A 2 3.86 -40.56 32.80
CA ASP A 2 4.52 -39.56 31.97
C ASP A 2 5.87 -40.12 31.53
N ALA A 3 6.02 -40.35 30.23
CA ALA A 3 7.33 -40.60 29.65
C ALA A 3 8.07 -39.26 29.61
N PRO A 4 9.25 -39.14 30.24
CA PRO A 4 10.01 -37.89 30.25
C PRO A 4 10.41 -37.54 28.82
N GLU A 5 10.06 -36.32 28.38
CA GLU A 5 10.63 -35.70 27.19
C GLU A 5 12.15 -35.70 27.35
N VAL A 6 12.81 -36.59 26.62
CA VAL A 6 14.25 -36.52 26.40
C VAL A 6 14.50 -35.25 25.62
N ILE A 7 14.82 -34.17 26.33
CA ILE A 7 15.43 -32.98 25.75
C ILE A 7 16.82 -33.42 25.27
N LEU A 8 16.88 -33.95 24.05
CA LEU A 8 18.11 -34.08 23.31
C LEU A 8 18.63 -32.65 23.12
N THR A 9 19.55 -32.24 23.99
CA THR A 9 20.44 -31.10 23.81
C THR A 9 21.36 -31.40 22.63
N ALA A 10 20.79 -31.38 21.42
CA ALA A 10 21.56 -31.41 20.21
C ALA A 10 22.37 -30.11 20.16
N ASN A 11 23.69 -30.22 20.28
CA ASN A 11 24.64 -29.18 19.88
C ASN A 11 24.48 -28.95 18.37
N ASN A 12 23.39 -28.27 17.98
CA ASN A 12 23.11 -27.93 16.61
C ASN A 12 24.15 -26.89 16.18
N SER A 13 25.10 -27.33 15.35
CA SER A 13 26.05 -26.46 14.69
C SER A 13 25.29 -25.34 13.97
N ILE A 14 25.93 -24.19 13.75
CA ILE A 14 25.37 -23.10 12.94
C ILE A 14 24.90 -23.64 11.58
N ARG A 15 25.62 -24.64 11.03
CA ARG A 15 25.24 -25.35 9.81
C ARG A 15 23.91 -26.08 9.93
N ASP A 16 23.67 -26.80 11.03
CA ASP A 16 22.42 -27.56 11.23
C ASP A 16 21.23 -26.61 11.42
N ARG A 17 21.45 -25.50 12.13
CA ARG A 17 20.42 -24.45 12.27
C ARG A 17 20.08 -23.82 10.93
N PHE A 18 21.10 -23.51 10.11
CA PHE A 18 20.90 -22.98 8.76
C PHE A 18 20.16 -23.99 7.86
N GLN A 19 20.57 -25.26 7.89
CA GLN A 19 19.92 -26.32 7.13
C GLN A 19 18.46 -26.50 7.53
N ASN A 20 18.18 -26.55 8.83
CA ASN A 20 16.82 -26.66 9.34
C ASN A 20 15.97 -25.42 9.02
N PHE A 21 16.55 -24.22 9.06
CA PHE A 21 15.83 -22.99 8.77
C PHE A 21 15.34 -22.95 7.31
N PHE A 22 16.21 -23.23 6.34
CA PHE A 22 15.87 -23.16 4.91
C PHE A 22 15.24 -24.45 4.37
N PHE A 23 15.69 -25.62 4.81
CA PHE A 23 15.39 -26.89 4.15
C PHE A 23 14.49 -27.83 4.97
N ALA A 24 13.89 -27.35 6.07
CA ALA A 24 12.81 -28.09 6.71
C ALA A 24 11.68 -28.38 5.72
N LYS A 25 11.07 -29.56 5.84
CA LYS A 25 10.02 -30.02 4.93
C LYS A 25 8.63 -29.78 5.51
N GLU A 26 7.85 -28.92 4.86
CA GLU A 26 6.46 -28.63 5.24
C GLU A 26 5.51 -28.76 4.05
N VAL A 27 4.22 -28.84 4.35
CA VAL A 27 3.16 -28.71 3.34
C VAL A 27 3.08 -27.23 2.95
N PRO A 28 3.09 -26.86 1.64
CA PRO A 28 3.27 -25.47 1.20
C PRO A 28 1.98 -24.64 1.31
N TYR A 29 1.29 -24.67 2.45
CA TYR A 29 0.03 -23.97 2.67
C TYR A 29 0.15 -22.46 2.55
N GLY A 30 1.14 -21.86 3.20
CA GLY A 30 1.36 -20.42 3.14
C GLY A 30 1.58 -19.96 1.70
N LEU A 31 2.49 -20.62 0.99
CA LEU A 31 2.78 -20.35 -0.42
C LEU A 31 1.56 -20.57 -1.33
N ALA A 32 0.73 -21.58 -1.07
CA ALA A 32 -0.48 -21.82 -1.85
C ALA A 32 -1.50 -20.70 -1.68
N ILE A 33 -1.64 -20.12 -0.49
CA ILE A 33 -2.52 -18.95 -0.25
C ILE A 33 -1.97 -17.71 -0.94
N VAL A 34 -0.67 -17.44 -0.81
CA VAL A 34 -0.02 -16.32 -1.52
C VAL A 34 -0.24 -16.48 -3.03
N ARG A 35 -0.06 -17.68 -3.57
CA ARG A 35 -0.32 -18.02 -4.98
C ARG A 35 -1.77 -17.75 -5.40
N MET A 36 -2.75 -17.90 -4.51
CA MET A 36 -4.15 -17.56 -4.82
C MET A 36 -4.37 -16.05 -4.82
N LEU A 37 -3.98 -15.39 -3.74
CA LEU A 37 -4.34 -14.01 -3.45
C LEU A 37 -3.53 -13.02 -4.28
N LEU A 38 -2.20 -13.17 -4.32
CA LEU A 38 -1.32 -12.20 -4.97
C LEU A 38 -1.66 -12.04 -6.46
N PRO A 39 -1.69 -13.10 -7.30
CA PRO A 39 -2.05 -12.95 -8.71
C PRO A 39 -3.47 -12.46 -8.93
N LEU A 40 -4.41 -12.76 -8.02
CA LEU A 40 -5.79 -12.27 -8.11
C LEU A 40 -5.87 -10.75 -7.89
N ILE A 41 -5.12 -10.23 -6.92
CA ILE A 41 -5.02 -8.78 -6.68
C ILE A 41 -4.40 -8.08 -7.90
N LEU A 42 -3.32 -8.64 -8.45
CA LEU A 42 -2.68 -8.10 -9.65
C LEU A 42 -3.60 -8.18 -10.87
N LEU A 43 -4.39 -9.25 -11.00
CA LEU A 43 -5.39 -9.39 -12.07
C LEU A 43 -6.38 -8.22 -12.03
N GLY A 44 -6.82 -7.80 -10.85
CA GLY A 44 -7.64 -6.59 -10.70
C GLY A 44 -6.99 -5.35 -11.33
N THR A 45 -5.68 -5.14 -11.10
CA THR A 45 -4.93 -4.01 -11.68
C THR A 45 -4.75 -4.09 -13.20
N VAL A 46 -4.64 -5.31 -13.73
CA VAL A 46 -4.55 -5.57 -15.18
C VAL A 46 -5.90 -5.33 -15.84
N CYS A 47 -6.98 -5.83 -15.26
CA CYS A 47 -8.33 -5.64 -15.78
C CYS A 47 -8.73 -4.16 -15.90
N THR A 48 -8.38 -3.32 -14.93
CA THR A 48 -8.70 -1.89 -15.00
C THR A 48 -7.90 -1.13 -16.06
N ARG A 49 -6.72 -1.64 -16.43
CA ARG A 49 -5.82 -1.00 -17.42
C ARG A 49 -5.93 -1.59 -18.82
N TRP A 50 -6.54 -2.77 -18.97
CA TRP A 50 -6.49 -3.52 -20.23
C TRP A 50 -6.97 -2.72 -21.44
N SER A 51 -8.05 -1.95 -21.26
CA SER A 51 -8.60 -1.11 -22.33
C SER A 51 -7.66 0.00 -22.81
N TYR A 52 -6.68 0.40 -21.99
CA TYR A 52 -5.68 1.44 -22.27
C TYR A 52 -4.30 0.84 -22.58
N SER A 53 -4.20 -0.47 -22.80
CA SER A 53 -2.91 -1.15 -22.90
C SER A 53 -2.12 -0.73 -24.15
N ARG A 54 -2.78 -0.38 -25.25
CA ARG A 54 -2.13 0.11 -26.48
C ARG A 54 -1.46 1.46 -26.23
N GLU A 55 -2.16 2.35 -25.55
CA GLU A 55 -1.76 3.71 -25.25
C GLU A 55 -0.59 3.75 -24.26
N LEU A 56 -0.66 2.91 -23.24
CA LEU A 56 0.26 2.93 -22.11
C LEU A 56 1.56 2.18 -22.38
N PHE A 57 1.56 1.12 -23.19
CA PHE A 57 2.69 0.18 -23.23
C PHE A 57 3.24 -0.12 -24.63
N SER A 58 2.78 0.57 -25.68
CA SER A 58 3.11 0.22 -27.06
C SER A 58 3.66 1.37 -27.89
N ALA A 59 4.25 1.03 -29.04
CA ALA A 59 4.78 1.99 -30.02
C ALA A 59 3.69 2.84 -30.68
N ASP A 60 2.42 2.42 -30.59
CA ASP A 60 1.27 3.20 -31.09
C ASP A 60 0.87 4.31 -30.09
N GLY A 61 1.38 4.25 -28.86
CA GLY A 61 1.05 5.15 -27.75
C GLY A 61 2.25 5.99 -27.29
N ALA A 62 2.23 6.38 -26.02
CA ALA A 62 3.27 7.16 -25.38
C ALA A 62 3.74 6.48 -24.08
N PRO A 63 4.38 5.31 -24.17
CA PRO A 63 4.90 4.62 -23.00
C PRO A 63 5.98 5.46 -22.32
N ALA A 64 6.14 5.30 -21.01
CA ALA A 64 7.24 5.89 -20.25
C ALA A 64 8.19 4.80 -19.73
N PRO A 65 9.15 4.32 -20.55
CA PRO A 65 10.06 3.26 -20.12
C PRO A 65 10.90 3.70 -18.91
N LEU A 66 10.96 2.85 -17.89
CA LEU A 66 11.73 3.13 -16.67
C LEU A 66 13.22 3.39 -16.96
N ALA A 67 13.77 2.68 -17.95
CA ALA A 67 15.18 2.77 -18.33
C ALA A 67 15.55 4.15 -18.91
N ASP A 68 14.60 4.84 -19.56
CA ASP A 68 14.82 6.16 -20.16
C ASP A 68 15.07 7.23 -19.08
N ILE A 69 14.46 7.10 -17.89
CA ILE A 69 14.72 7.95 -16.72
C ILE A 69 16.19 7.87 -16.29
N PHE A 70 16.82 6.71 -16.49
CA PHE A 70 18.22 6.47 -16.20
C PHE A 70 19.13 6.63 -17.43
N GLN A 71 18.62 7.23 -18.51
CA GLN A 71 19.34 7.47 -19.78
C GLN A 71 19.77 6.18 -20.52
N TYR A 72 19.14 5.04 -20.22
CA TYR A 72 19.33 3.77 -20.93
C TYR A 72 18.27 3.59 -22.01
N TYR A 73 18.35 4.39 -23.05
CA TYR A 73 17.40 4.35 -24.16
C TYR A 73 17.44 3.00 -24.90
N ASN A 74 16.27 2.54 -25.36
CA ASN A 74 16.11 1.28 -26.09
C ASN A 74 16.59 0.04 -25.31
N TYR A 75 16.60 0.09 -23.98
CA TYR A 75 17.00 -1.04 -23.13
C TYR A 75 16.11 -2.28 -23.35
N LEU A 76 14.81 -2.07 -23.52
CA LEU A 76 13.84 -3.09 -23.89
C LEU A 76 13.05 -2.64 -25.12
N PRO A 77 12.65 -3.57 -26.00
CA PRO A 77 11.93 -3.23 -27.21
C PRO A 77 10.51 -2.73 -26.88
N VAL A 78 10.14 -1.58 -27.42
CA VAL A 78 8.75 -1.10 -27.42
C VAL A 78 8.00 -1.80 -28.56
N LEU A 79 6.99 -2.58 -28.21
CA LEU A 79 6.30 -3.47 -29.15
C LEU A 79 5.11 -2.77 -29.85
N PRO A 80 4.69 -3.24 -31.05
CA PRO A 80 3.50 -2.72 -31.73
C PRO A 80 2.21 -2.90 -30.91
N GLY A 81 1.24 -2.01 -31.08
CA GLY A 81 0.05 -1.98 -30.24
C GLY A 81 -0.76 -3.27 -30.17
N THR A 82 -0.97 -3.94 -31.31
CA THR A 82 -1.72 -5.21 -31.33
C THR A 82 -1.01 -6.33 -30.57
N VAL A 83 0.33 -6.34 -30.62
CA VAL A 83 1.14 -7.31 -29.87
C VAL A 83 1.01 -7.04 -28.36
N VAL A 84 1.08 -5.77 -27.96
CA VAL A 84 0.92 -5.35 -26.57
C VAL A 84 -0.44 -5.70 -26.01
N VAL A 85 -1.54 -5.42 -26.73
CA VAL A 85 -2.91 -5.80 -26.31
C VAL A 85 -3.00 -7.31 -26.05
N GLY A 86 -2.45 -8.11 -26.97
CA GLY A 86 -2.39 -9.57 -26.82
C GLY A 86 -1.55 -9.99 -25.60
N LEU A 87 -0.34 -9.48 -25.44
CA LEU A 87 0.53 -9.81 -24.31
C LEU A 87 -0.04 -9.36 -22.96
N PHE A 88 -0.73 -8.22 -22.91
CA PHE A 88 -1.36 -7.72 -21.69
C PHE A 88 -2.59 -8.55 -21.33
N ALA A 89 -3.37 -9.00 -22.32
CA ALA A 89 -4.44 -9.99 -22.11
C ALA A 89 -3.88 -11.36 -21.66
N ALA A 90 -2.77 -11.80 -22.24
CA ALA A 90 -2.07 -13.01 -21.84
C ALA A 90 -1.60 -12.95 -20.39
N LEU A 91 -1.06 -11.80 -19.95
CA LEU A 91 -0.73 -11.55 -18.56
C LEU A 91 -1.96 -11.75 -17.65
N GLY A 92 -3.11 -11.16 -18.00
CA GLY A 92 -4.36 -11.37 -17.26
C GLY A 92 -4.74 -12.86 -17.16
N PHE A 93 -4.66 -13.59 -18.27
CA PHE A 93 -4.91 -15.03 -18.28
C PHE A 93 -3.91 -15.82 -17.41
N PHE A 94 -2.62 -15.49 -17.46
CA PHE A 94 -1.60 -16.17 -16.66
C PHE A 94 -1.74 -15.85 -15.16
N LEU A 95 -2.14 -14.63 -14.79
CA LEU A 95 -2.44 -14.28 -13.40
C LEU A 95 -3.66 -15.05 -12.89
N PHE A 96 -4.72 -15.16 -13.71
CA PHE A 96 -5.87 -16.00 -13.40
C PHE A 96 -5.48 -17.47 -13.21
N CYS A 97 -4.74 -18.04 -14.17
CA CYS A 97 -4.24 -19.42 -14.10
C CYS A 97 -3.31 -19.63 -12.90
N SER A 98 -2.47 -18.66 -12.58
CA SER A 98 -1.62 -18.66 -11.40
C SER A 98 -2.46 -18.68 -10.12
N SER A 99 -3.56 -17.91 -10.06
CA SER A 99 -4.48 -17.82 -8.91
C SER A 99 -5.33 -19.08 -8.67
N ILE A 100 -5.69 -19.81 -9.72
CA ILE A 100 -6.37 -21.12 -9.55
C ILE A 100 -5.39 -22.30 -9.50
N GLY A 101 -4.12 -22.08 -9.85
CA GLY A 101 -3.08 -23.10 -9.92
C GLY A 101 -3.27 -24.06 -11.10
N TRP A 102 -3.45 -23.51 -12.30
CA TRP A 102 -3.53 -24.25 -13.56
C TRP A 102 -2.28 -24.01 -14.40
N MET A 103 -1.57 -25.09 -14.76
CA MET A 103 -0.21 -25.02 -15.34
C MET A 103 0.71 -24.13 -14.49
N THR A 104 0.62 -24.30 -13.16
CA THR A 104 1.03 -23.32 -12.13
C THR A 104 2.42 -22.75 -12.36
N ARG A 105 3.43 -23.60 -12.57
CA ARG A 105 4.82 -23.14 -12.75
C ARG A 105 4.97 -22.30 -14.02
N PHE A 106 4.41 -22.74 -15.15
CA PHE A 106 4.46 -21.98 -16.40
C PHE A 106 3.71 -20.65 -16.26
N SER A 107 2.49 -20.69 -15.74
CA SER A 107 1.65 -19.50 -15.53
C SER A 107 2.34 -18.48 -14.62
N LEU A 108 3.03 -18.92 -13.55
CA LEU A 108 3.77 -18.03 -12.66
C LEU A 108 5.02 -17.43 -13.32
N ILE A 109 5.80 -18.22 -14.07
CA ILE A 109 6.96 -17.71 -14.82
C ILE A 109 6.49 -16.67 -15.84
N ALA A 110 5.47 -16.99 -16.63
CA ALA A 110 4.93 -16.09 -17.64
C ALA A 110 4.34 -14.82 -17.01
N SER A 111 3.62 -14.94 -15.88
CA SER A 111 3.12 -13.79 -15.13
C SER A 111 4.28 -12.91 -14.61
N MET A 112 5.31 -13.51 -14.04
CA MET A 112 6.49 -12.80 -13.53
C MET A 112 7.20 -12.04 -14.64
N VAL A 113 7.47 -12.68 -15.78
CA VAL A 113 8.15 -12.07 -16.92
C VAL A 113 7.32 -10.94 -17.52
N LEU A 114 6.04 -11.19 -17.86
CA LEU A 114 5.20 -10.18 -18.49
C LEU A 114 4.88 -9.01 -17.55
N TYR A 115 4.55 -9.29 -16.28
CA TYR A 115 4.27 -8.22 -15.33
C TYR A 115 5.50 -7.33 -15.10
N THR A 116 6.70 -7.93 -15.02
CA THR A 116 7.95 -7.18 -14.93
C THR A 116 8.18 -6.35 -16.19
N TYR A 117 8.04 -6.95 -17.38
CA TYR A 117 8.16 -6.24 -18.66
C TYR A 117 7.26 -4.99 -18.71
N PHE A 118 5.96 -5.12 -18.38
CA PHE A 118 5.04 -3.98 -18.40
C PHE A 118 5.35 -2.93 -17.33
N CYS A 119 5.89 -3.31 -16.16
CA CYS A 119 6.41 -2.33 -15.20
C CYS A 119 7.60 -1.54 -15.77
N PHE A 120 8.45 -2.17 -16.59
CA PHE A 120 9.55 -1.48 -17.25
C PHE A 120 9.10 -0.61 -18.44
N MET A 121 7.99 -0.96 -19.11
CA MET A 121 7.47 -0.19 -20.25
C MET A 121 6.77 1.11 -19.84
N ASP A 122 6.09 1.13 -18.70
CA ASP A 122 5.46 2.34 -18.21
C ASP A 122 5.62 2.49 -16.70
N CYS A 123 6.60 3.30 -16.33
CA CYS A 123 6.93 3.54 -14.94
C CYS A 123 5.91 4.42 -14.21
N ILE A 124 5.11 5.19 -14.95
CA ILE A 124 4.13 6.12 -14.39
C ILE A 124 2.88 5.37 -13.91
N SER A 125 2.33 4.48 -14.74
CA SER A 125 1.03 3.84 -14.46
C SER A 125 1.15 2.48 -13.79
N MET A 126 2.30 1.80 -13.91
CA MET A 126 2.48 0.42 -13.45
C MET A 126 3.63 0.23 -12.44
N ALA A 127 4.77 0.91 -12.59
CA ALA A 127 5.91 0.77 -11.67
C ALA A 127 5.69 1.53 -10.35
N THR A 128 5.16 0.81 -9.36
CA THR A 128 4.95 1.30 -8.00
C THR A 128 5.60 0.38 -6.97
N LYS A 129 5.65 0.79 -5.69
CA LYS A 129 6.20 -0.04 -4.59
C LYS A 129 5.59 -1.45 -4.55
N TYR A 130 4.27 -1.57 -4.74
CA TYR A 130 3.62 -2.89 -4.70
C TYR A 130 3.99 -3.75 -5.90
N SER A 131 4.21 -3.16 -7.08
CA SER A 131 4.57 -3.88 -8.30
C SER A 131 5.95 -4.54 -8.17
N VAL A 132 6.91 -3.84 -7.55
CA VAL A 132 8.26 -4.38 -7.28
C VAL A 132 8.17 -5.52 -6.26
N ILE A 133 7.43 -5.35 -5.16
CA ILE A 133 7.23 -6.43 -4.18
C ILE A 133 6.55 -7.66 -4.84
N ALA A 134 5.52 -7.42 -5.65
CA ALA A 134 4.75 -8.45 -6.31
C ALA A 134 5.57 -9.24 -7.35
N THR A 135 6.42 -8.59 -8.16
CA THR A 135 7.29 -9.28 -9.14
C THR A 135 8.28 -10.22 -8.45
N HIS A 136 8.89 -9.80 -7.35
CA HIS A 136 9.77 -10.65 -6.54
C HIS A 136 9.01 -11.82 -5.90
N ALA A 137 7.81 -11.57 -5.39
CA ALA A 137 6.97 -12.63 -4.83
C ALA A 137 6.52 -13.63 -5.91
N LEU A 138 6.13 -13.17 -7.11
CA LEU A 138 5.84 -14.03 -8.27
C LEU A 138 7.06 -14.87 -8.67
N PHE A 139 8.25 -14.28 -8.68
CA PHE A 139 9.51 -14.98 -8.92
C PHE A 139 9.71 -16.12 -7.91
N LEU A 140 9.61 -15.84 -6.60
CA LEU A 140 9.76 -16.85 -5.56
C LEU A 140 8.68 -17.94 -5.64
N LEU A 141 7.43 -17.57 -5.95
CA LEU A 141 6.35 -18.52 -6.19
C LEU A 141 6.66 -19.44 -7.37
N SER A 142 7.22 -18.91 -8.47
CA SER A 142 7.56 -19.67 -9.67
C SER A 142 8.60 -20.78 -9.42
N LEU A 143 9.51 -20.54 -8.46
CA LEU A 143 10.53 -21.49 -8.03
C LEU A 143 9.99 -22.50 -6.98
N SER A 144 8.81 -22.24 -6.42
CA SER A 144 8.25 -23.02 -5.33
C SER A 144 7.32 -24.16 -5.79
N HIS A 145 6.87 -24.96 -4.82
CA HIS A 145 5.85 -25.99 -4.98
C HIS A 145 4.44 -25.53 -4.56
N CYS A 146 4.14 -24.23 -4.67
CA CYS A 146 2.84 -23.64 -4.29
C CYS A 146 1.62 -24.21 -5.05
N GLY A 147 1.84 -24.86 -6.19
CA GLY A 147 0.82 -25.56 -6.97
C GLY A 147 0.61 -27.04 -6.58
N ALA A 148 1.32 -27.56 -5.57
CA ALA A 148 1.19 -28.97 -5.17
C ALA A 148 -0.09 -29.27 -4.37
N ILE A 149 -0.73 -28.23 -3.83
CA ILE A 149 -1.97 -28.30 -3.07
C ILE A 149 -2.89 -27.16 -3.52
N TRP A 150 -4.20 -27.34 -3.28
CA TRP A 150 -5.23 -26.34 -3.55
C TRP A 150 -5.07 -25.66 -4.92
N SER A 151 -4.94 -26.48 -5.96
CA SER A 151 -4.68 -26.06 -7.33
C SER A 151 -5.42 -26.97 -8.30
N VAL A 152 -5.73 -26.47 -9.48
CA VAL A 152 -6.24 -27.30 -10.58
C VAL A 152 -5.26 -28.43 -10.92
N ASP A 153 -3.95 -28.14 -10.92
CA ASP A 153 -2.91 -29.13 -11.20
C ASP A 153 -2.91 -30.31 -10.21
N SER A 154 -2.98 -30.03 -8.90
CA SER A 154 -3.02 -31.06 -7.86
C SER A 154 -4.32 -31.86 -7.90
N TRP A 155 -5.44 -31.19 -8.19
CA TRP A 155 -6.73 -31.84 -8.38
C TRP A 155 -6.73 -32.81 -9.58
N LEU A 156 -6.19 -32.39 -10.72
CA LEU A 156 -6.08 -33.23 -11.93
C LEU A 156 -5.12 -34.41 -11.72
N LYS A 157 -3.98 -34.20 -11.04
CA LYS A 157 -3.04 -35.27 -10.68
C LYS A 157 -3.71 -36.31 -9.78
N ALA A 158 -4.42 -35.87 -8.74
CA ALA A 158 -5.17 -36.76 -7.84
C ALA A 158 -6.26 -37.55 -8.57
N ARG A 159 -6.91 -36.96 -9.58
CA ARG A 159 -7.93 -37.65 -10.40
C ARG A 159 -7.34 -38.80 -11.22
N LYS A 160 -6.16 -38.61 -11.82
CA LYS A 160 -5.42 -39.66 -12.55
C LYS A 160 -4.93 -40.77 -11.61
N GLN A 161 -4.45 -40.40 -10.42
CA GLN A 161 -3.98 -41.37 -9.42
C GLN A 161 -5.11 -42.20 -8.79
N LYS A 162 -6.30 -41.62 -8.60
CA LYS A 162 -7.50 -42.35 -8.16
C LYS A 162 -7.93 -43.48 -9.11
N GLN A 163 -7.51 -43.43 -10.37
CA GLN A 163 -7.75 -44.51 -11.33
C GLN A 163 -6.70 -45.64 -11.26
N SER A 164 -5.57 -45.46 -10.55
CA SER A 164 -4.40 -46.34 -10.66
C SER A 164 -3.82 -46.90 -9.35
N TRP A 165 -4.23 -46.43 -8.16
CA TRP A 165 -3.62 -46.85 -6.88
C TRP A 165 -4.61 -47.26 -5.77
N PRO A 166 -4.28 -48.26 -4.93
CA PRO A 166 -5.09 -48.67 -3.79
C PRO A 166 -5.21 -47.58 -2.73
N GLN A 167 -6.34 -47.59 -2.01
CA GLN A 167 -6.92 -46.51 -1.22
C GLN A 167 -6.13 -46.08 0.04
N TYR A 168 -5.01 -46.75 0.35
CA TYR A 168 -4.25 -46.61 1.60
C TYR A 168 -3.24 -45.42 1.61
N SER A 169 -2.77 -44.93 0.46
CA SER A 169 -1.83 -43.78 0.38
C SER A 169 -2.49 -42.40 0.42
N LYS A 170 -3.81 -42.35 0.62
CA LYS A 170 -4.68 -41.16 0.41
C LYS A 170 -4.46 -40.02 1.41
N TYR A 171 -3.65 -40.22 2.45
CA TYR A 171 -3.61 -39.36 3.65
C TYR A 171 -2.29 -38.60 3.85
N GLU A 172 -1.24 -38.87 3.07
CA GLU A 172 0.00 -38.11 3.17
C GLU A 172 0.00 -36.92 2.22
N LEU A 173 -0.01 -35.71 2.80
CA LEU A 173 0.11 -34.47 2.05
C LEU A 173 1.55 -34.27 1.57
N PRO A 174 1.77 -33.74 0.36
CA PRO A 174 3.11 -33.56 -0.18
C PRO A 174 3.87 -32.51 0.63
N ARG A 175 5.10 -32.84 1.04
CA ARG A 175 5.99 -31.98 1.80
C ARG A 175 7.20 -31.59 0.96
N PHE A 176 7.57 -30.32 1.01
CA PHE A 176 8.71 -29.77 0.26
C PHE A 176 9.56 -28.89 1.17
N GLU A 177 10.81 -28.69 0.77
CA GLU A 177 11.72 -27.77 1.42
C GLU A 177 11.17 -26.35 1.36
N ILE A 178 11.23 -25.65 2.49
CA ILE A 178 10.60 -24.34 2.67
C ILE A 178 11.48 -23.15 2.24
N TRP A 179 12.59 -23.37 1.55
CA TRP A 179 13.52 -22.30 1.19
C TRP A 179 12.86 -21.15 0.41
N PRO A 180 11.90 -21.37 -0.53
CA PRO A 180 11.23 -20.25 -1.22
C PRO A 180 10.33 -19.46 -0.27
N GLN A 181 9.70 -20.15 0.69
CA GLN A 181 8.89 -19.53 1.74
C GLN A 181 9.77 -18.68 2.66
N ARG A 182 10.94 -19.18 3.05
CA ARG A 182 11.91 -18.44 3.86
C ARG A 182 12.45 -17.21 3.13
N LEU A 183 12.77 -17.31 1.84
CA LEU A 183 13.18 -16.15 1.06
C LEU A 183 12.06 -15.11 0.94
N MET A 184 10.79 -15.52 0.85
CA MET A 184 9.68 -14.57 0.84
C MET A 184 9.44 -13.91 2.21
N GLN A 185 9.65 -14.64 3.30
CA GLN A 185 9.65 -14.07 4.65
C GLN A 185 10.79 -13.05 4.81
N ILE A 186 11.99 -13.37 4.32
CA ILE A 186 13.13 -12.43 4.32
C ILE A 186 12.84 -11.23 3.43
N LEU A 187 12.27 -11.42 2.24
CA LEU A 187 11.89 -10.34 1.33
C LEU A 187 11.00 -9.31 2.04
N ILE A 188 9.94 -9.75 2.73
CA ILE A 188 9.05 -8.80 3.43
C ILE A 188 9.72 -8.16 4.65
N CYS A 189 10.60 -8.87 5.36
CA CYS A 189 11.43 -8.27 6.41
C CYS A 189 12.35 -7.17 5.85
N LEU A 190 13.00 -7.40 4.70
CA LEU A 190 13.85 -6.40 4.04
C LEU A 190 13.04 -5.21 3.53
N VAL A 191 11.83 -5.44 3.02
CA VAL A 191 10.91 -4.37 2.62
C VAL A 191 10.56 -3.48 3.81
N TYR A 192 10.22 -4.04 4.98
CA TYR A 192 9.93 -3.21 6.16
C TYR A 192 11.15 -2.56 6.75
N PHE A 193 12.29 -3.24 6.78
CA PHE A 193 13.53 -2.61 7.19
C PHE A 193 13.88 -1.41 6.29
N GLY A 194 13.84 -1.59 4.97
CA GLY A 194 14.04 -0.51 4.01
C GLY A 194 13.01 0.61 4.16
N ALA A 195 11.74 0.26 4.39
CA ALA A 195 10.68 1.24 4.64
C ALA A 195 10.97 2.07 5.90
N ALA A 196 11.45 1.45 6.98
CA ALA A 196 11.85 2.14 8.21
C ALA A 196 13.04 3.07 7.97
N ILE A 197 14.07 2.61 7.26
CA ILE A 197 15.22 3.47 6.90
C ILE A 197 14.75 4.69 6.10
N THR A 198 13.90 4.49 5.08
CA THR A 198 13.40 5.62 4.28
C THR A 198 12.60 6.62 5.13
N LYS A 199 11.73 6.14 6.03
CA LYS A 199 10.96 6.99 6.94
C LYS A 199 11.82 7.81 7.89
N MET A 200 12.92 7.24 8.41
CA MET A 200 13.86 7.97 9.27
C MET A 200 14.57 9.10 8.53
N HIS A 201 14.79 8.96 7.23
CA HIS A 201 15.45 9.97 6.40
C HIS A 201 14.46 10.96 5.76
N THR A 202 13.14 10.73 5.87
CA THR A 202 12.13 11.65 5.35
C THR A 202 11.88 12.78 6.36
N PRO A 203 12.24 14.04 6.05
CA PRO A 203 11.98 15.16 6.95
C PRO A 203 10.48 15.34 7.24
N GLY A 204 10.12 15.56 8.49
CA GLY A 204 8.72 15.76 8.91
C GLY A 204 7.90 14.47 9.04
N TYR A 205 8.49 13.28 8.82
CA TYR A 205 7.75 12.03 8.96
C TYR A 205 7.41 11.72 10.42
N LEU A 206 8.38 11.79 11.32
CA LEU A 206 8.20 11.46 12.75
C LEU A 206 7.35 12.51 13.47
N GLU A 207 7.46 13.76 13.06
CA GLU A 207 6.65 14.87 13.54
C GLU A 207 5.21 14.82 12.99
N GLY A 208 4.92 13.89 12.07
CA GLY A 208 3.59 13.69 11.50
C GLY A 208 3.20 14.65 10.38
N ASP A 209 4.07 15.60 10.01
CA ASP A 209 3.80 16.60 8.95
C ASP A 209 3.58 15.94 7.59
N GLN A 210 4.46 15.00 7.22
CA GLN A 210 4.35 14.30 5.94
C GLN A 210 3.09 13.43 5.86
N ILE A 211 2.76 12.74 6.95
CA ILE A 211 1.54 11.93 7.02
C ILE A 211 0.30 12.82 6.95
N ASN A 212 0.33 13.98 7.62
CA ASN A 212 -0.76 14.97 7.58
C ASN A 212 -0.99 15.43 6.13
N TYR A 213 0.07 15.80 5.42
CA TYR A 213 -0.02 16.19 4.01
C TYR A 213 -0.57 15.06 3.13
N TRP A 214 -0.08 13.82 3.28
CA TRP A 214 -0.59 12.69 2.50
C TRP A 214 -2.05 12.37 2.80
N ALA A 215 -2.48 12.52 4.05
CA ALA A 215 -3.86 12.29 4.48
C ALA A 215 -4.84 13.38 4.01
N MET A 216 -4.35 14.58 3.65
CA MET A 216 -5.14 15.61 2.95
C MET A 216 -5.13 15.42 1.43
N SER A 217 -4.07 14.82 0.88
CA SER A 217 -3.92 14.69 -0.57
C SER A 217 -4.87 13.63 -1.14
N ARG A 218 -5.64 13.96 -2.18
CA ARG A 218 -6.47 12.95 -2.88
C ARG A 218 -5.75 12.25 -4.04
N TYR A 219 -4.41 12.27 -4.03
CA TYR A 219 -3.58 11.79 -5.13
C TYR A 219 -3.80 10.30 -5.43
N ASN A 220 -3.95 9.46 -4.39
CA ASN A 220 -4.15 8.03 -4.58
C ASN A 220 -5.62 7.70 -4.91
N ASN A 221 -6.50 7.94 -3.94
CA ASN A 221 -7.94 7.71 -4.01
C ASN A 221 -8.60 8.61 -2.95
N PRO A 222 -9.92 8.87 -2.99
CA PRO A 222 -10.61 9.56 -1.89
C PRO A 222 -10.54 8.78 -0.55
N HIS A 223 -10.25 9.46 0.56
CA HIS A 223 -10.12 8.85 1.89
C HIS A 223 -10.51 9.79 3.05
N PRO A 224 -11.81 9.89 3.38
CA PRO A 224 -12.30 10.86 4.37
C PRO A 224 -11.80 10.61 5.80
N VAL A 225 -11.41 9.38 6.14
CA VAL A 225 -10.83 9.07 7.45
C VAL A 225 -9.47 9.75 7.61
N GLY A 226 -8.65 9.79 6.56
CA GLY A 226 -7.38 10.51 6.58
C GLY A 226 -7.59 12.00 6.78
N GLU A 227 -8.49 12.60 6.00
CA GLU A 227 -8.85 14.02 6.13
C GLU A 227 -9.29 14.34 7.57
N PHE A 228 -10.12 13.50 8.19
CA PHE A 228 -10.55 13.67 9.58
C PHE A 228 -9.38 13.56 10.58
N MET A 229 -8.45 12.62 10.37
CA MET A 229 -7.30 12.44 11.26
C MET A 229 -6.36 13.66 11.27
N THR A 230 -6.37 14.49 10.21
CA THR A 230 -5.55 15.71 10.17
C THR A 230 -5.98 16.75 11.21
N LEU A 231 -7.20 16.65 11.75
CA LEU A 231 -7.68 17.47 12.86
C LEU A 231 -6.96 17.15 14.19
N TYR A 232 -6.29 16.00 14.26
CA TYR A 232 -5.56 15.51 15.44
C TYR A 232 -4.09 15.21 15.11
N PRO A 233 -3.25 16.20 14.78
CA PRO A 233 -1.91 15.95 14.23
C PRO A 233 -0.97 15.15 15.14
N ILE A 234 -1.12 15.25 16.47
CA ILE A 234 -0.34 14.45 17.42
C ILE A 234 -0.59 12.95 17.24
N LEU A 235 -1.80 12.55 16.87
CA LEU A 235 -2.13 11.15 16.56
C LEU A 235 -1.29 10.66 15.37
N LEU A 236 -1.12 11.50 14.35
CA LEU A 236 -0.31 11.16 13.17
C LEU A 236 1.15 10.98 13.54
N SER A 237 1.71 11.87 14.38
CA SER A 237 3.08 11.71 14.89
C SER A 237 3.24 10.40 15.68
N VAL A 238 2.34 10.11 16.63
CA VAL A 238 2.37 8.85 17.40
C VAL A 238 2.29 7.63 16.46
N MET A 239 1.41 7.67 15.46
CA MET A 239 1.31 6.61 14.45
C MET A 239 2.58 6.47 13.61
N SER A 240 3.28 7.56 13.27
CA SER A 240 4.60 7.51 12.61
C SER A 240 5.61 6.74 13.44
N TYR A 241 5.72 7.04 14.74
CA TYR A 241 6.63 6.33 15.65
C TYR A 241 6.25 4.86 15.79
N ILE A 242 4.97 4.54 15.98
CA ILE A 242 4.49 3.16 16.06
C ILE A 242 4.82 2.39 14.78
N ALA A 243 4.57 2.98 13.60
CA ALA A 243 4.87 2.36 12.32
C ALA A 243 6.38 2.10 12.18
N LEU A 244 7.23 3.09 12.49
CA LEU A 244 8.68 2.95 12.41
C LEU A 244 9.21 1.86 13.35
N ILE A 245 8.83 1.90 14.63
CA ILE A 245 9.27 0.92 15.63
C ILE A 245 8.79 -0.47 15.22
N TRP A 246 7.54 -0.61 14.81
CA TRP A 246 6.99 -1.88 14.37
C TRP A 246 7.74 -2.43 13.16
N GLU A 247 8.04 -1.61 12.14
CA GLU A 247 8.77 -2.06 10.94
C GLU A 247 10.17 -2.59 11.26
N ILE A 248 10.90 -1.94 12.19
CA ILE A 248 12.22 -2.41 12.65
C ILE A 248 12.09 -3.69 13.47
N VAL A 249 11.17 -3.70 14.44
CA VAL A 249 10.98 -4.83 15.38
C VAL A 249 10.43 -6.07 14.66
N PHE A 250 9.63 -5.90 13.61
CA PHE A 250 9.05 -6.98 12.81
C PHE A 250 10.13 -7.97 12.35
N VAL A 251 11.28 -7.45 11.88
CA VAL A 251 12.41 -8.24 11.36
C VAL A 251 12.93 -9.24 12.38
N PHE A 252 12.83 -8.96 13.67
CA PHE A 252 13.37 -9.81 14.74
C PHE A 252 12.29 -10.65 15.42
N VAL A 253 11.08 -10.10 15.57
CA VAL A 253 10.02 -10.71 16.40
C VAL A 253 9.17 -11.71 15.62
N VAL A 254 9.10 -11.60 14.29
CA VAL A 254 8.23 -12.44 13.45
C VAL A 254 8.62 -13.93 13.42
N TRP A 255 9.81 -14.29 13.91
CA TRP A 255 10.32 -15.66 13.85
C TRP A 255 9.81 -16.59 14.96
N ASN A 256 9.34 -16.04 16.08
CA ASN A 256 8.79 -16.83 17.18
C ASN A 256 7.25 -16.87 17.13
N LYS A 257 6.62 -17.90 17.71
CA LYS A 257 5.17 -18.15 17.54
C LYS A 257 4.28 -16.96 17.92
N TRP A 258 4.48 -16.39 19.11
CA TRP A 258 3.64 -15.30 19.63
C TRP A 258 3.96 -13.97 18.96
N GLY A 259 5.25 -13.66 18.84
CA GLY A 259 5.77 -12.49 18.16
C GLY A 259 5.30 -12.42 16.71
N ARG A 260 5.31 -13.54 15.98
CA ARG A 260 4.74 -13.65 14.64
C ARG A 260 3.27 -13.25 14.58
N MET A 261 2.44 -13.76 15.49
CA MET A 261 1.00 -13.45 15.49
C MET A 261 0.75 -11.97 15.75
N ILE A 262 1.46 -11.39 16.72
CA ILE A 262 1.35 -9.96 17.05
C ILE A 262 1.89 -9.10 15.90
N ALA A 263 3.08 -9.41 15.39
CA ALA A 263 3.74 -8.64 14.33
C ALA A 263 2.91 -8.65 13.04
N ILE A 264 2.39 -9.80 12.61
CA ILE A 264 1.52 -9.91 11.43
C ILE A 264 0.17 -9.22 11.69
N GLY A 265 -0.41 -9.39 12.88
CA GLY A 265 -1.67 -8.74 13.25
C GLY A 265 -1.58 -7.22 13.20
N MET A 266 -0.55 -6.64 13.83
CA MET A 266 -0.25 -5.22 13.77
C MET A 266 0.03 -4.77 12.33
N GLY A 267 0.79 -5.54 11.56
CA GLY A 267 1.07 -5.24 10.16
C GLY A 267 -0.17 -5.23 9.29
N ALA A 268 -1.10 -6.18 9.50
CA ALA A 268 -2.37 -6.21 8.79
C ALA A 268 -3.25 -5.02 9.18
N ALA A 269 -3.31 -4.69 10.49
CA ALA A 269 -4.02 -3.51 10.97
C ALA A 269 -3.44 -2.21 10.38
N PHE A 270 -2.11 -2.09 10.30
CA PHE A 270 -1.42 -0.97 9.67
C PHE A 270 -1.82 -0.84 8.19
N HIS A 271 -1.68 -1.91 7.41
CA HIS A 271 -2.02 -1.91 5.99
C HIS A 271 -3.50 -1.58 5.75
N ILE A 272 -4.42 -2.19 6.50
CA ILE A 272 -5.84 -1.86 6.44
C ILE A 272 -6.08 -0.40 6.82
N GLY A 273 -5.42 0.10 7.87
CA GLY A 273 -5.47 1.49 8.28
C GLY A 273 -5.07 2.43 7.15
N THR A 274 -3.95 2.17 6.47
CA THR A 274 -3.49 2.98 5.33
C THR A 274 -4.44 2.96 4.13
N SER A 275 -5.22 1.89 3.94
CA SER A 275 -6.28 1.89 2.92
C SER A 275 -7.34 2.95 3.20
N PHE A 276 -7.68 3.16 4.46
CA PHE A 276 -8.70 4.13 4.87
C PHE A 276 -8.14 5.53 5.13
N SER A 277 -6.90 5.65 5.60
CA SER A 277 -6.30 6.94 5.95
C SER A 277 -5.47 7.58 4.83
N LEU A 278 -4.99 6.82 3.85
CA LEU A 278 -4.13 7.32 2.75
C LEU A 278 -4.65 6.93 1.35
N GLY A 279 -5.79 6.25 1.28
CA GLY A 279 -6.39 5.80 0.01
C GLY A 279 -5.53 4.76 -0.74
N LEU A 280 -4.71 3.97 -0.04
CA LEU A 280 -3.85 2.95 -0.66
C LEU A 280 -4.62 1.62 -0.78
N TYR A 281 -5.09 1.22 -1.96
CA TYR A 281 -5.84 -0.04 -2.07
C TYR A 281 -4.97 -1.26 -2.40
N ILE A 282 -4.16 -1.18 -3.46
CA ILE A 282 -3.44 -2.36 -3.97
C ILE A 282 -2.24 -2.72 -3.09
N PHE A 283 -1.48 -1.73 -2.62
CA PHE A 283 -0.29 -1.96 -1.80
C PHE A 283 -0.58 -2.72 -0.49
N PRO A 284 -1.60 -2.33 0.30
CA PRO A 284 -2.04 -3.10 1.47
C PRO A 284 -2.44 -4.53 1.13
N MET A 285 -3.22 -4.74 0.06
CA MET A 285 -3.67 -6.08 -0.33
C MET A 285 -2.49 -6.99 -0.71
N VAL A 286 -1.53 -6.48 -1.50
CA VAL A 286 -0.31 -7.20 -1.87
C VAL A 286 0.49 -7.58 -0.62
N SER A 287 0.72 -6.62 0.29
CA SER A 287 1.49 -6.86 1.51
C SER A 287 0.83 -7.90 2.43
N ILE A 288 -0.48 -7.78 2.67
CA ILE A 288 -1.24 -8.73 3.48
C ILE A 288 -1.25 -10.12 2.82
N SER A 289 -1.34 -10.21 1.49
CA SER A 289 -1.29 -11.49 0.79
C SER A 289 0.01 -12.25 1.04
N ILE A 290 1.13 -11.53 1.18
CA ILE A 290 2.45 -12.11 1.43
C ILE A 290 2.58 -12.60 2.87
N TYR A 291 1.90 -11.99 3.85
CA TYR A 291 1.94 -12.46 5.25
C TYR A 291 1.54 -13.92 5.43
N PHE A 292 0.73 -14.47 4.54
CA PHE A 292 0.38 -15.88 4.57
C PHE A 292 1.60 -16.81 4.42
N CYS A 293 2.74 -16.32 3.91
CA CYS A 293 4.00 -17.07 3.91
C CYS A 293 4.53 -17.39 5.32
N PHE A 294 4.02 -16.74 6.37
CA PHE A 294 4.38 -17.04 7.77
C PHE A 294 3.51 -18.13 8.42
N LEU A 295 2.49 -18.63 7.73
CA LEU A 295 1.70 -19.75 8.22
C LEU A 295 2.50 -21.05 8.20
N ASN A 296 2.47 -21.77 9.31
CA ASN A 296 3.00 -23.12 9.41
C ASN A 296 1.88 -24.15 9.24
N THR A 297 2.29 -25.39 9.01
CA THR A 297 1.38 -26.56 8.93
C THR A 297 0.44 -26.65 10.15
N SER A 298 0.95 -26.42 11.36
CA SER A 298 0.17 -26.44 12.61
C SER A 298 -0.94 -25.38 12.65
N ASP A 299 -0.66 -24.19 12.12
CA ASP A 299 -1.59 -23.07 12.15
C ASP A 299 -2.81 -23.38 11.28
N VAL A 300 -2.55 -23.90 10.07
CA VAL A 300 -3.60 -24.28 9.12
C VAL A 300 -4.43 -25.45 9.65
N GLN A 301 -3.81 -26.44 10.27
CA GLN A 301 -4.52 -27.56 10.90
C GLN A 301 -5.42 -27.06 12.04
N TRP A 302 -4.92 -26.16 12.88
CA TRP A 302 -5.69 -25.56 13.98
C TRP A 302 -6.87 -24.74 13.45
N ILE A 303 -6.65 -23.85 12.47
CA ILE A 303 -7.70 -23.04 11.83
C ILE A 303 -8.75 -23.97 11.21
N SER A 304 -8.32 -25.00 10.48
CA SER A 304 -9.22 -25.96 9.83
C SER A 304 -10.06 -26.76 10.83
N ALA A 305 -9.49 -27.11 12.00
CA ALA A 305 -10.21 -27.80 13.05
C ALA A 305 -11.24 -26.88 13.73
N ARG A 306 -10.88 -25.62 13.99
CA ARG A 306 -11.79 -24.60 14.52
C ARG A 306 -12.93 -24.30 13.56
N PHE A 307 -12.63 -24.10 12.29
CA PHE A 307 -13.63 -23.88 11.25
C PHE A 307 -14.59 -25.08 11.15
N ARG A 308 -14.08 -26.32 11.17
CA ARG A 308 -14.93 -27.53 11.19
C ARG A 308 -15.84 -27.61 12.42
N ARG A 309 -15.40 -27.15 13.60
CA ARG A 309 -16.25 -27.10 14.80
C ARG A 309 -17.35 -26.05 14.68
N VAL A 310 -17.03 -24.86 14.17
CA VAL A 310 -18.01 -23.79 13.95
C VAL A 310 -19.00 -24.20 12.86
N TYR A 311 -18.50 -24.73 11.76
CA TYR A 311 -19.29 -25.28 10.65
C TYR A 311 -20.27 -26.37 11.10
N ARG A 312 -19.87 -27.26 12.01
CA ARG A 312 -20.76 -28.29 12.59
C ARG A 312 -21.80 -27.72 13.57
N LYS A 313 -21.56 -26.54 14.14
CA LYS A 313 -22.48 -25.87 15.07
C LYS A 313 -23.45 -24.90 14.37
N GLY A 314 -23.04 -24.28 13.26
CA GLY A 314 -23.88 -23.40 12.45
C GLY A 314 -24.70 -24.18 11.43
N GLY A 315 -25.90 -24.64 11.81
CA GLY A 315 -26.76 -25.48 10.95
C GLY A 315 -27.03 -24.88 9.56
N TRP A 316 -27.22 -23.57 9.47
CA TRP A 316 -27.44 -22.87 8.19
C TRP A 316 -26.21 -22.86 7.28
N ILE A 317 -25.00 -22.65 7.83
CA ILE A 317 -23.75 -22.68 7.05
C ILE A 317 -23.47 -24.11 6.55
N TYR A 318 -23.75 -25.11 7.39
CA TYR A 318 -23.66 -26.51 7.00
C TYR A 318 -24.58 -26.83 5.83
N GLN A 319 -25.87 -26.47 5.94
CA GLN A 319 -26.88 -26.69 4.92
C GLN A 319 -26.51 -26.00 3.59
N PHE A 320 -26.19 -24.70 3.63
CA PHE A 320 -25.81 -23.93 2.45
C PHE A 320 -24.57 -24.52 1.76
N ALA A 321 -23.54 -24.89 2.52
CA ALA A 321 -22.34 -25.48 1.93
C ALA A 321 -22.58 -26.89 1.37
N THR A 322 -23.46 -27.70 1.98
CA THR A 322 -23.86 -28.99 1.41
C THR A 322 -24.69 -28.82 0.13
N GLU A 323 -25.63 -27.86 0.09
CA GLU A 323 -26.40 -27.53 -1.10
C GLU A 323 -25.51 -27.00 -2.22
N PHE A 324 -24.57 -26.10 -1.90
CA PHE A 324 -23.58 -25.62 -2.86
C PHE A 324 -22.70 -26.75 -3.39
N ARG A 325 -22.26 -27.67 -2.52
CA ARG A 325 -21.49 -28.84 -2.94
C ARG A 325 -22.29 -29.75 -3.86
N GLN A 326 -23.57 -29.99 -3.56
CA GLN A 326 -24.47 -30.76 -4.42
C GLN A 326 -24.73 -30.04 -5.75
N LEU A 327 -24.87 -28.71 -5.75
CA LEU A 327 -25.00 -27.90 -6.96
C LEU A 327 -23.75 -28.00 -7.83
N VAL A 328 -22.56 -27.89 -7.23
CA VAL A 328 -21.28 -28.08 -7.93
C VAL A 328 -21.13 -29.51 -8.46
N GLU A 329 -21.60 -30.52 -7.73
CA GLU A 329 -21.63 -31.90 -8.19
C GLU A 329 -22.66 -32.13 -9.31
N ARG A 330 -23.78 -31.40 -9.33
CA ARG A 330 -24.78 -31.43 -10.41
C ARG A 330 -24.31 -30.72 -11.67
N LEU A 331 -23.69 -29.56 -11.52
CA LEU A 331 -23.07 -28.79 -12.60
C LEU A 331 -21.75 -29.41 -13.07
N ARG A 332 -21.34 -30.53 -12.46
CA ARG A 332 -20.11 -31.25 -12.80
C ARG A 332 -20.24 -31.83 -14.21
N PRO A 333 -19.47 -31.34 -15.19
CA PRO A 333 -19.50 -31.91 -16.53
C PRO A 333 -18.98 -33.34 -16.47
N GLN A 334 -19.84 -34.30 -16.78
CA GLN A 334 -19.52 -35.73 -16.74
C GLN A 334 -18.57 -36.15 -17.88
N SER A 335 -18.46 -35.36 -18.95
CA SER A 335 -17.83 -35.75 -20.23
C SER A 335 -16.59 -34.95 -20.67
N LEU A 336 -16.02 -34.04 -19.86
CA LEU A 336 -14.75 -33.37 -20.20
C LEU A 336 -13.51 -34.26 -20.00
N SER A 337 -13.62 -35.56 -20.31
CA SER A 337 -12.47 -36.48 -20.37
C SER A 337 -11.66 -36.36 -21.67
N ALA A 338 -12.20 -35.67 -22.68
CA ALA A 338 -11.58 -35.59 -24.01
C ALA A 338 -10.41 -34.59 -24.10
N TRP A 339 -10.41 -33.51 -23.31
CA TRP A 339 -9.35 -32.49 -23.40
C TRP A 339 -8.24 -32.78 -22.41
N LYS A 340 -7.05 -33.11 -22.93
CA LYS A 340 -5.81 -33.10 -22.13
C LYS A 340 -5.66 -31.69 -21.55
N SER A 341 -5.53 -31.55 -20.23
CA SER A 341 -5.46 -30.25 -19.54
C SER A 341 -4.51 -29.22 -20.17
N PRO A 342 -3.31 -29.60 -20.68
CA PRO A 342 -2.46 -28.67 -21.41
C PRO A 342 -3.08 -28.15 -22.72
N ALA A 343 -3.84 -28.98 -23.45
CA ALA A 343 -4.57 -28.55 -24.64
C ALA A 343 -5.68 -27.55 -24.28
N ALA A 344 -6.43 -27.81 -23.20
CA ALA A 344 -7.44 -26.87 -22.71
C ALA A 344 -6.85 -25.51 -22.31
N TRP A 345 -5.71 -25.53 -21.63
CA TRP A 345 -4.98 -24.32 -21.25
C TRP A 345 -4.49 -23.57 -22.49
N SER A 346 -3.93 -24.29 -23.48
CA SER A 346 -3.42 -23.73 -24.73
C SER A 346 -4.54 -23.12 -25.58
N THR A 347 -5.67 -23.80 -25.70
CA THR A 347 -6.85 -23.25 -26.37
C THR A 347 -7.40 -22.04 -25.61
N GLY A 348 -7.35 -22.05 -24.28
CA GLY A 348 -7.76 -20.92 -23.44
C GLY A 348 -6.94 -19.66 -23.72
N ILE A 349 -5.60 -19.77 -23.73
CA ILE A 349 -4.76 -18.61 -24.05
C ILE A 349 -4.96 -18.12 -25.49
N VAL A 350 -5.08 -19.03 -26.46
CA VAL A 350 -5.36 -18.67 -27.86
C VAL A 350 -6.69 -17.91 -27.96
N ALA A 351 -7.75 -18.42 -27.32
CA ALA A 351 -9.05 -17.76 -27.30
C ALA A 351 -8.98 -16.36 -26.65
N VAL A 352 -8.27 -16.21 -25.52
CA VAL A 352 -8.09 -14.90 -24.87
C VAL A 352 -7.33 -13.94 -25.78
N LEU A 353 -6.26 -14.38 -26.45
CA LEU A 353 -5.50 -13.55 -27.38
C LEU A 353 -6.36 -13.04 -28.53
N PHE A 354 -7.07 -13.94 -29.22
CA PHE A 354 -7.93 -13.55 -30.34
C PHE A 354 -9.10 -12.67 -29.90
N LEU A 355 -9.79 -13.04 -28.82
CA LEU A 355 -10.96 -12.30 -28.34
C LEU A 355 -10.57 -10.93 -27.82
N SER A 356 -9.46 -10.81 -27.08
CA SER A 356 -9.00 -9.51 -26.57
C SER A 356 -8.64 -8.56 -27.70
N ILE A 357 -7.86 -9.02 -28.69
CA ILE A 357 -7.53 -8.21 -29.87
C ILE A 357 -8.80 -7.83 -30.63
N TYR A 358 -9.73 -8.76 -30.82
CA TYR A 358 -11.01 -8.47 -31.48
C TYR A 358 -11.83 -7.42 -30.71
N VAL A 359 -11.95 -7.56 -29.39
CA VAL A 359 -12.72 -6.63 -28.55
C VAL A 359 -12.08 -5.24 -28.55
N GLU A 360 -10.75 -5.13 -28.42
CA GLU A 360 -10.06 -3.84 -28.52
C GLU A 360 -10.23 -3.24 -29.93
N HIS A 361 -10.19 -4.08 -30.95
CA HIS A 361 -10.41 -3.66 -32.32
C HIS A 361 -11.82 -3.08 -32.53
N GLN A 362 -12.84 -3.65 -31.89
CA GLN A 362 -14.22 -3.16 -31.92
C GLN A 362 -14.43 -1.92 -31.04
N GLN A 363 -13.66 -1.77 -29.95
CA GLN A 363 -13.74 -0.59 -29.09
C GLN A 363 -13.30 0.69 -29.84
N ASP A 364 -12.34 0.56 -30.77
CA ASP A 364 -11.85 1.61 -31.68
C ASP A 364 -11.93 3.03 -31.08
N ARG A 365 -11.32 3.22 -29.90
CA ARG A 365 -11.51 4.43 -29.08
C ARG A 365 -11.17 5.73 -29.82
N TYR A 366 -10.23 5.66 -30.75
CA TYR A 366 -9.76 6.79 -31.56
C TYR A 366 -10.38 6.82 -32.96
N GLY A 367 -11.35 5.94 -33.21
CA GLY A 367 -12.04 5.84 -34.49
C GLY A 367 -11.09 5.56 -35.66
N LEU A 368 -9.99 4.83 -35.45
CA LEU A 368 -8.99 4.58 -36.48
C LEU A 368 -9.53 3.76 -37.64
N ARG A 369 -10.66 3.06 -37.42
CA ARG A 369 -11.21 2.05 -38.31
C ARG A 369 -12.64 2.39 -38.74
N ARG A 370 -13.09 3.61 -38.49
CA ARG A 370 -14.39 4.09 -38.94
C ARG A 370 -14.36 4.40 -40.44
N ALA A 371 -15.52 4.28 -41.09
CA ALA A 371 -15.67 4.54 -42.52
C ALA A 371 -15.45 6.02 -42.91
N ASP A 372 -15.68 6.94 -41.95
CA ASP A 372 -15.47 8.38 -42.08
C ASP A 372 -14.00 8.82 -41.85
N GLY A 373 -13.10 7.87 -41.60
CA GLY A 373 -11.69 8.14 -41.34
C GLY A 373 -11.37 8.27 -39.84
N LYS A 374 -10.09 8.53 -39.54
CA LYS A 374 -9.60 8.70 -38.15
C LYS A 374 -10.31 9.89 -37.50
N MET A 375 -10.63 9.78 -36.20
CA MET A 375 -11.08 10.96 -35.47
C MET A 375 -10.03 12.06 -35.55
N THR A 376 -10.46 13.25 -35.94
CA THR A 376 -9.60 14.43 -35.94
C THR A 376 -9.44 14.92 -34.50
N LEU A 377 -8.20 15.21 -34.10
CA LEU A 377 -7.98 15.93 -32.85
C LEU A 377 -8.69 17.29 -32.96
N HIS A 378 -9.44 17.65 -31.93
CA HIS A 378 -9.97 19.00 -31.81
C HIS A 378 -8.86 19.91 -31.33
N GLU A 379 -8.71 21.07 -31.96
CA GLU A 379 -7.84 22.11 -31.44
C GLU A 379 -8.30 22.45 -30.02
N VAL A 380 -7.36 22.40 -29.08
CA VAL A 380 -7.62 22.76 -27.68
C VAL A 380 -7.93 24.25 -27.65
N ASP A 381 -8.92 24.65 -26.85
CA ASP A 381 -9.28 26.05 -26.67
C ASP A 381 -8.01 26.90 -26.45
N PRO A 382 -7.76 27.93 -27.28
CA PRO A 382 -6.60 28.80 -27.13
C PRO A 382 -6.46 29.38 -25.71
N GLU A 383 -7.56 29.61 -25.00
CA GLU A 383 -7.54 30.06 -23.61
C GLU A 383 -6.96 28.99 -22.68
N LEU A 384 -7.37 27.73 -22.86
CA LEU A 384 -6.82 26.59 -22.10
C LEU A 384 -5.34 26.34 -22.44
N VAL A 385 -4.94 26.50 -23.71
CA VAL A 385 -3.53 26.41 -24.10
C VAL A 385 -2.72 27.53 -23.43
N ALA A 386 -3.21 28.76 -23.44
CA ALA A 386 -2.58 29.88 -22.77
C ALA A 386 -2.51 29.67 -21.24
N GLU A 387 -3.50 29.02 -20.64
CA GLU A 387 -3.49 28.62 -19.24
C GLU A 387 -2.43 27.53 -18.96
N MET A 388 -2.41 26.45 -19.74
CA MET A 388 -1.46 25.33 -19.57
C MET A 388 -0.01 25.74 -19.82
N MET A 389 0.22 26.63 -20.78
CA MET A 389 1.53 27.18 -21.13
C MET A 389 1.86 28.45 -20.33
N GLY A 390 0.92 28.91 -19.51
CA GLY A 390 1.10 30.08 -18.65
C GLY A 390 2.20 29.84 -17.62
N PRO A 391 2.79 30.92 -17.08
CA PRO A 391 3.72 30.78 -15.97
C PRO A 391 3.02 30.07 -14.80
N GLU A 392 3.76 29.18 -14.12
CA GLU A 392 3.26 28.48 -12.94
C GLU A 392 2.57 29.47 -11.99
N GLN A 393 1.32 29.16 -11.62
CA GLN A 393 0.58 30.02 -10.71
C GLN A 393 1.29 30.06 -9.36
N VAL A 394 2.01 31.15 -9.09
CA VAL A 394 2.68 31.34 -7.81
C VAL A 394 1.62 31.37 -6.72
N MET A 395 1.68 30.41 -5.81
CA MET A 395 0.79 30.34 -4.65
C MET A 395 0.79 31.70 -3.94
N ARG A 396 -0.41 32.28 -3.74
CA ARG A 396 -0.53 33.58 -3.06
C ARG A 396 0.11 33.45 -1.68
N VAL A 397 0.76 34.50 -1.20
CA VAL A 397 1.46 34.47 0.09
C VAL A 397 0.57 33.97 1.22
N LYS A 398 -0.72 34.35 1.24
CA LYS A 398 -1.68 33.87 2.23
C LYS A 398 -2.00 32.36 2.15
N ASP A 399 -1.99 31.77 0.95
CA ASP A 399 -2.35 30.36 0.75
C ASP A 399 -1.21 29.42 1.16
N LYS A 400 0.00 29.97 1.35
CA LYS A 400 1.15 29.27 1.95
C LYS A 400 0.95 28.98 3.43
N PHE A 401 0.00 29.65 4.08
CA PHE A 401 -0.33 29.47 5.50
C PHE A 401 -1.61 28.64 5.61
N LEU A 402 -1.47 27.40 6.09
CA LEU A 402 -2.58 26.47 6.28
C LEU A 402 -3.42 26.84 7.49
N SER A 403 -2.77 27.07 8.63
CA SER A 403 -3.43 27.43 9.88
C SER A 403 -2.50 28.18 10.83
N VAL A 404 -3.10 28.87 11.79
CA VAL A 404 -2.41 29.43 12.94
C VAL A 404 -3.12 28.92 14.19
N ASP A 405 -2.40 28.17 15.01
CA ASP A 405 -2.87 27.64 16.27
C ASP A 405 -2.19 28.36 17.42
N ILE A 406 -2.92 28.54 18.53
CA ILE A 406 -2.42 29.20 19.74
C ILE A 406 -2.69 28.34 20.97
N GLY A 407 -1.75 28.29 21.91
CA GLY A 407 -1.85 27.44 23.11
C GLY A 407 -0.69 27.66 24.07
N THR A 408 -0.51 26.75 25.03
CA THR A 408 0.54 26.86 26.07
C THR A 408 1.46 25.67 26.14
N GLN A 409 1.04 24.53 25.62
CA GLN A 409 1.75 23.27 25.71
C GLN A 409 2.00 22.70 24.32
N MET A 410 3.18 22.11 24.17
CA MET A 410 3.56 21.38 22.98
C MET A 410 3.95 19.95 23.30
N ALA A 411 3.57 19.03 22.42
CA ALA A 411 4.06 17.66 22.42
C ALA A 411 4.37 17.24 20.98
N GLY A 412 5.51 16.59 20.76
CA GLY A 412 5.91 16.13 19.43
C GLY A 412 5.98 17.25 18.37
N GLY A 413 6.26 18.49 18.79
CA GLY A 413 6.28 19.66 17.91
C GLY A 413 4.91 20.26 17.59
N TRP A 414 3.81 19.77 18.17
CA TRP A 414 2.44 20.30 17.97
C TRP A 414 1.89 20.98 19.21
N ILE A 415 1.13 22.06 19.02
CA ILE A 415 0.29 22.61 20.11
C ILE A 415 -0.85 21.62 20.41
N ILE A 416 -0.95 21.19 21.67
CA ILE A 416 -1.95 20.18 22.10
C ILE A 416 -3.14 20.79 22.85
N ASP A 417 -3.00 22.01 23.37
CA ASP A 417 -3.99 22.70 24.19
C ASP A 417 -4.44 23.99 23.52
N ARG A 418 -5.03 23.86 22.33
CA ARG A 418 -5.56 25.00 21.58
C ARG A 418 -6.54 25.79 22.45
N LYS A 419 -6.18 27.00 22.83
CA LYS A 419 -6.99 27.88 23.68
C LYS A 419 -6.84 29.34 23.28
N GLN A 420 -7.86 30.14 23.56
CA GLN A 420 -7.88 31.58 23.25
C GLN A 420 -7.72 32.43 24.51
N GLU A 421 -7.84 31.84 25.69
CA GLU A 421 -7.77 32.52 26.98
C GLU A 421 -6.42 32.27 27.65
N PHE A 422 -5.78 33.35 28.10
CA PHE A 422 -4.46 33.33 28.73
C PHE A 422 -4.43 34.31 29.89
N LYS A 423 -3.63 34.05 30.92
CA LYS A 423 -3.41 35.00 32.01
C LYS A 423 -2.33 36.00 31.61
N ALA A 424 -2.41 37.24 32.12
CA ALA A 424 -1.30 38.19 31.98
C ALA A 424 0.00 37.59 32.57
N GLY A 425 1.10 37.67 31.82
CA GLY A 425 2.37 37.01 32.16
C GLY A 425 2.49 35.54 31.73
N GLU A 426 1.41 34.90 31.26
CA GLU A 426 1.46 33.53 30.74
C GLU A 426 2.05 33.50 29.34
N MET A 427 3.00 32.61 29.10
CA MET A 427 3.61 32.42 27.78
C MET A 427 2.57 31.92 26.79
N ILE A 428 2.51 32.53 25.60
CA ILE A 428 1.61 32.15 24.51
C ILE A 428 2.45 31.54 23.39
N LEU A 429 2.16 30.28 23.05
CA LEU A 429 2.70 29.63 21.87
C LEU A 429 1.82 29.95 20.68
N VAL A 430 2.44 30.38 19.58
CA VAL A 430 1.77 30.62 18.30
C VAL A 430 2.44 29.74 17.26
N GLN A 431 1.72 28.80 16.68
CA GLN A 431 2.23 27.90 15.66
C GLN A 431 1.55 28.16 14.32
N CYS A 432 2.34 28.50 13.32
CA CYS A 432 1.90 28.62 11.93
C CYS A 432 2.18 27.32 11.20
N ALA A 433 1.16 26.66 10.65
CA ALA A 433 1.31 25.55 9.72
C ALA A 433 1.39 26.07 8.29
N LEU A 434 2.28 25.51 7.48
CA LEU A 434 2.59 25.95 6.12
C LEU A 434 2.22 24.87 5.09
N ASN A 435 1.83 25.31 3.90
CA ASN A 435 1.53 24.46 2.75
C ASN A 435 2.75 24.34 1.82
N PRO A 436 3.22 23.13 1.50
CA PRO A 436 4.26 22.94 0.50
C PRO A 436 3.64 22.92 -0.92
N PRO A 437 4.38 23.36 -1.95
CA PRO A 437 5.70 23.96 -1.87
C PRO A 437 5.64 25.44 -1.42
N HIS A 438 6.59 25.86 -0.59
CA HIS A 438 6.86 27.27 -0.30
C HIS A 438 8.36 27.55 -0.32
N GLU A 439 8.76 28.78 -0.66
CA GLU A 439 10.14 29.25 -0.54
C GLU A 439 10.55 29.42 0.94
N ASP A 440 11.81 29.80 1.18
CA ASP A 440 12.23 30.23 2.51
C ASP A 440 11.48 31.53 2.85
N LEU A 441 10.62 31.48 3.88
CA LEU A 441 9.72 32.57 4.24
C LEU A 441 10.24 33.30 5.48
N TRP A 442 10.32 34.63 5.44
CA TRP A 442 10.34 35.42 6.66
C TRP A 442 8.90 35.57 7.17
N ILE A 443 8.67 35.14 8.41
CA ILE A 443 7.35 35.19 9.07
C ILE A 443 7.48 36.06 10.32
N ASP A 444 6.68 37.11 10.37
CA ASP A 444 6.52 38.00 11.50
C ASP A 444 5.28 37.59 12.31
N CYS A 445 5.43 37.48 13.62
CA CYS A 445 4.36 37.28 14.60
C CYS A 445 4.25 38.53 15.47
N HIS A 446 3.19 39.32 15.28
CA HIS A 446 2.94 40.55 16.02
C HIS A 446 1.83 40.31 17.03
N PHE A 447 2.12 40.50 18.32
CA PHE A 447 1.11 40.54 19.37
C PHE A 447 0.63 41.98 19.53
N CYS A 448 -0.67 42.18 19.35
CA CYS A 448 -1.29 43.50 19.21
C CYS A 448 -2.47 43.66 20.18
N GLU A 449 -2.67 44.89 20.65
CA GLU A 449 -3.93 45.32 21.25
C GLU A 449 -5.04 45.40 20.20
N GLU A 450 -6.29 45.35 20.65
CA GLU A 450 -7.48 45.57 19.80
C GLU A 450 -7.41 46.89 19.00
N SER A 451 -6.79 47.93 19.56
CA SER A 451 -6.53 49.23 18.90
C SER A 451 -5.61 49.16 17.67
N GLY A 452 -4.88 48.06 17.49
CA GLY A 452 -3.85 47.91 16.46
C GLY A 452 -2.43 48.24 16.92
N ARG A 453 -2.26 48.68 18.17
CA ARG A 453 -0.93 48.91 18.75
C ARG A 453 -0.18 47.59 18.90
N ILE A 454 1.03 47.53 18.34
CA ILE A 454 1.92 46.36 18.49
C ILE A 454 2.55 46.41 19.87
N VAL A 455 2.32 45.37 20.68
CA VAL A 455 2.91 45.21 22.00
C VAL A 455 4.24 44.47 21.91
N GLN A 456 4.29 43.40 21.13
CA GLN A 456 5.50 42.60 20.92
C GLN A 456 5.61 42.18 19.44
N ARG A 457 6.83 42.21 18.90
CA ARG A 457 7.17 41.69 17.58
C ARG A 457 8.21 40.59 17.71
N THR A 458 7.91 39.44 17.13
CA THR A 458 8.85 38.33 16.97
C THR A 458 8.85 37.92 15.50
N GLY A 459 9.97 37.44 14.97
CA GLY A 459 10.03 36.97 13.59
C GLY A 459 11.11 35.92 13.41
N GLN A 460 10.91 35.02 12.45
CA GLN A 460 11.89 34.00 12.10
C GLN A 460 11.81 33.60 10.64
N ILE A 461 12.88 32.97 10.15
CA ILE A 461 12.88 32.30 8.84
C ILE A 461 12.25 30.92 9.02
N ALA A 462 11.28 30.60 8.17
CA ALA A 462 10.79 29.25 7.95
C ALA A 462 11.41 28.72 6.64
N PRO A 463 12.42 27.84 6.73
CA PRO A 463 13.01 27.19 5.56
C PRO A 463 11.97 26.42 4.76
N ARG A 464 12.18 26.26 3.45
CA ARG A 464 11.29 25.54 2.52
C ARG A 464 10.96 24.10 2.91
N GLU A 465 11.84 23.45 3.69
CA GLU A 465 11.66 22.10 4.21
C GLU A 465 10.78 22.05 5.46
N ASN A 466 10.57 23.18 6.14
CA ASN A 466 9.82 23.25 7.38
C ASN A 466 8.34 23.53 7.11
N MET A 467 7.50 22.57 7.51
CA MET A 467 6.05 22.67 7.36
C MET A 467 5.39 23.51 8.46
N ARG A 468 6.16 24.00 9.44
CA ARG A 468 5.65 24.75 10.60
C ARG A 468 6.68 25.77 11.10
N ALA A 469 6.16 26.85 11.69
CA ALA A 469 6.93 27.88 12.37
C ALA A 469 6.26 28.21 13.71
N THR A 470 6.98 28.02 14.82
CA THR A 470 6.46 28.30 16.16
C THR A 470 7.11 29.54 16.77
N PHE A 471 6.30 30.37 17.40
CA PHE A 471 6.70 31.61 18.09
C PHE A 471 6.29 31.55 19.55
N GLN A 472 7.07 32.23 20.38
CA GLN A 472 6.77 32.45 21.79
C GLN A 472 6.47 33.94 21.99
N VAL A 473 5.30 34.23 22.56
CA VAL A 473 4.86 35.57 22.92
C VAL A 473 4.72 35.63 24.44
N TYR A 474 5.23 36.68 25.05
CA TYR A 474 5.18 36.88 26.50
C TYR A 474 4.44 38.18 26.79
N PRO A 475 3.11 38.13 27.00
CA PRO A 475 2.32 39.30 27.36
C PRO A 475 2.84 39.84 28.71
N PRO A 476 3.35 41.09 28.77
CA PRO A 476 3.81 41.67 30.02
C PRO A 476 2.70 41.64 31.10
N GLU A 477 3.09 41.44 32.36
CA GLU A 477 2.11 41.39 33.47
C GLU A 477 1.34 42.71 33.67
N ILE A 478 1.87 43.81 33.14
CA ILE A 478 1.28 45.15 33.19
C ILE A 478 0.14 45.36 32.19
N LEU A 479 -0.15 44.39 31.31
CA LEU A 479 -1.22 44.52 30.34
C LEU A 479 -2.58 44.37 31.03
N GLU A 480 -3.49 45.27 30.68
CA GLU A 480 -4.88 45.20 31.14
C GLU A 480 -5.57 43.95 30.58
N PRO A 481 -6.38 43.26 31.40
CA PRO A 481 -7.24 42.19 30.93
C PRO A 481 -8.16 42.69 29.80
N GLY A 482 -8.35 41.89 28.76
CA GLY A 482 -9.14 42.31 27.59
C GLY A 482 -8.81 41.52 26.34
N ASN A 483 -9.27 42.04 25.20
CA ASN A 483 -9.08 41.42 23.90
C ASN A 483 -7.80 41.93 23.22
N TYR A 484 -7.02 40.97 22.74
CA TYR A 484 -5.79 41.15 22.00
C TYR A 484 -5.85 40.24 20.76
N TYR A 485 -4.86 40.35 19.89
CA TYR A 485 -4.73 39.39 18.80
C TYR A 485 -3.27 39.21 18.42
N VAL A 486 -2.99 38.04 17.84
CA VAL A 486 -1.75 37.81 17.11
C VAL A 486 -2.02 37.97 15.62
N SER A 487 -1.20 38.79 14.98
CA SER A 487 -1.16 39.02 13.54
C SER A 487 0.07 38.33 12.97
N ILE A 488 -0.15 37.36 12.09
CA ILE A 488 0.92 36.72 11.32
C ILE A 488 1.07 37.49 10.03
N LYS A 489 2.30 37.94 9.75
CA LYS A 489 2.64 38.70 8.56
C LYS A 489 3.76 38.02 7.78
N SER A 490 3.70 38.15 6.47
CA SER A 490 4.80 37.79 5.58
C SER A 490 4.95 38.84 4.49
N LYS A 491 6.20 39.20 4.16
CA LYS A 491 6.52 40.33 3.26
C LYS A 491 5.78 41.63 3.65
N GLY A 492 5.65 41.88 4.95
CA GLY A 492 4.98 43.05 5.53
C GLY A 492 3.46 43.05 5.48
N LYS A 493 2.80 42.04 4.88
CA LYS A 493 1.34 41.94 4.78
C LYS A 493 0.80 40.93 5.79
N GLU A 494 -0.31 41.27 6.46
CA GLU A 494 -1.04 40.32 7.30
C GLU A 494 -1.62 39.20 6.44
N VAL A 495 -1.31 37.96 6.81
CA VAL A 495 -1.80 36.75 6.15
C VAL A 495 -2.89 36.06 6.96
N MET A 496 -2.77 36.04 8.28
CA MET A 496 -3.75 35.43 9.18
C MET A 496 -3.70 36.10 10.54
N ARG A 497 -4.84 36.13 11.24
CA ARG A 497 -4.94 36.61 12.63
C ARG A 497 -5.66 35.63 13.55
N ARG A 498 -5.34 35.68 14.83
CA ARG A 498 -6.01 34.95 15.91
C ARG A 498 -6.27 35.85 17.10
N THR A 499 -7.50 35.86 17.57
CA THR A 499 -7.91 36.60 18.77
C THR A 499 -7.44 35.89 20.03
N ILE A 500 -7.09 36.68 21.03
CA ILE A 500 -6.59 36.25 22.34
C ILE A 500 -7.33 37.07 23.39
N THR A 501 -7.79 36.43 24.44
CA THR A 501 -8.39 37.11 25.60
C THR A 501 -7.44 36.97 26.79
N LEU A 502 -6.96 38.10 27.30
CA LEU A 502 -6.16 38.14 28.53
C LEU A 502 -7.09 38.23 29.74
N LEU A 503 -6.95 37.25 30.64
CA LEU A 503 -7.65 37.18 31.91
C LEU A 503 -6.84 37.87 33.02
N PRO A 504 -7.52 38.44 34.03
CA PRO A 504 -6.84 39.02 35.19
C PRO A 504 -6.02 37.96 35.92
N LYS A 505 -4.82 38.37 36.36
CA LYS A 505 -3.99 37.55 37.25
C LYS A 505 -4.64 37.57 38.63
N LEU A 506 -5.40 36.53 38.97
CA LEU A 506 -5.92 36.33 40.33
C LEU A 506 -4.72 36.25 41.28
N SER A 507 -4.56 37.27 42.12
CA SER A 507 -3.55 37.28 43.18
C SER A 507 -3.80 36.10 44.14
N PRO A 508 -2.77 35.37 44.60
CA PRO A 508 -2.93 34.30 45.60
C PRO A 508 -3.46 34.80 46.97
N ILE A 509 -3.67 36.11 47.14
CA ILE A 509 -4.02 36.76 48.41
C ILE A 509 -5.54 36.82 48.64
N ALA A 510 -6.33 36.01 47.94
CA ALA A 510 -7.76 35.86 48.20
C ALA A 510 -8.11 34.41 48.53
N ASN A 511 -7.66 33.95 49.70
CA ASN A 511 -8.26 32.86 50.48
C ASN A 511 -8.06 33.15 51.96
#